data_AF-A0A800LUU7-F1
#
_entry.id   AF-A0A800LUU7-F1
#
_cell.length_a   1.000
_cell.length_b   1.000
_cell.length_c   1.000
_cell.angle_alpha   90.00
_cell.angle_beta   90.00
_cell.angle_gamma   90.00
#
_symmetry.space_group_name_H-M   'P 1'
#
loop_
_entity.id
_entity.type
_entity.pdbx_description
1 polymer ?
#
loop_
_entity_poly.entity_id
_entity_poly.type
_entity_poly.pdbx_seq_one_letter_code
_entity_poly.pdbx_strand_id
1 'polypeptide(L)'
;MSFYAAAYDTEAVYPWWEKGERSYRENGFSFTPERIDEFLAGVRSVAEAHLQREAPVSFFLVAKWLKIAGPGLRSVLGHPLFDIQCHTFTHPDLIGLDEAEAA
;
A
#
# COMPACT_ATOMS: atom_id res chain seq x y z
N MET A 1 -9.98 -21.87 -18.13
CA MET A 1 -9.71 -21.84 -16.67
C MET A 1 -9.59 -20.39 -16.27
N SER A 2 -10.39 -19.90 -15.32
CA SER A 2 -10.18 -18.56 -14.75
C SER A 2 -9.10 -18.66 -13.68
N PHE A 3 -8.04 -17.89 -13.81
CA PHE A 3 -7.05 -17.72 -12.76
C PHE A 3 -7.53 -16.58 -11.86
N TYR A 4 -7.77 -16.89 -10.58
CA TYR A 4 -7.97 -15.85 -9.56
C TYR A 4 -6.59 -15.35 -9.15
N ALA A 5 -6.30 -14.07 -9.42
CA ALA A 5 -5.11 -13.40 -8.94
C ALA A 5 -5.54 -12.35 -7.92
N ALA A 6 -5.13 -12.53 -6.66
CA ALA A 6 -5.34 -11.52 -5.64
C ALA A 6 -4.36 -10.36 -5.88
N ALA A 7 -4.86 -9.14 -5.77
CA ALA A 7 -4.08 -7.92 -5.87
C ALA A 7 -4.52 -6.93 -4.79
N TYR A 8 -3.56 -6.27 -4.16
CA TYR A 8 -3.81 -5.31 -3.09
C TYR A 8 -3.06 -4.01 -3.33
N ASP A 9 -3.80 -2.91 -3.33
CA ASP A 9 -3.24 -1.57 -3.28
C ASP A 9 -2.65 -1.35 -1.89
N THR A 10 -1.33 -1.19 -1.84
CA THR A 10 -0.53 -1.12 -0.62
C THR A 10 -0.11 0.33 -0.39
N GLU A 11 -1.07 1.12 0.08
CA GLU A 11 -1.00 2.59 0.03
C GLU A 11 -0.84 3.29 1.38
N ALA A 12 -1.61 2.94 2.40
CA ALA A 12 -1.54 3.46 3.77
C ALA A 12 -2.65 2.89 4.66
N VAL A 13 -2.58 3.19 5.95
CA VAL A 13 -3.76 3.14 6.81
C VAL A 13 -4.59 4.40 6.57
N TYR A 14 -5.72 4.22 5.90
CA TYR A 14 -6.74 5.26 5.74
C TYR A 14 -7.74 5.19 6.89
N PRO A 15 -7.86 6.23 7.73
CA PRO A 15 -8.98 6.32 8.67
C PRO A 15 -10.23 6.83 7.93
N TRP A 16 -10.64 6.16 6.85
CA TRP A 16 -11.83 6.54 6.08
C TRP A 16 -13.12 6.36 6.91
N TRP A 17 -13.09 5.50 7.93
CA TRP A 17 -14.15 5.35 8.92
C TRP A 17 -14.13 6.43 10.03
N GLU A 18 -13.05 7.21 10.15
CA GLU A 18 -12.95 8.29 11.15
C GLU A 18 -13.32 9.67 10.56
N LYS A 19 -13.63 9.75 9.26
CA LYS A 19 -13.82 11.02 8.54
C LYS A 19 -15.13 11.05 7.78
N GLY A 20 -15.98 12.03 8.11
CA GLY A 20 -17.19 12.35 7.36
C GLY A 20 -16.93 12.80 5.93
N GLU A 21 -18.00 13.13 5.19
CA GLU A 21 -18.09 13.33 3.72
C GLU A 21 -17.07 14.28 3.05
N ARG A 22 -16.18 14.94 3.79
CA ARG A 22 -15.16 15.84 3.25
C ARG A 22 -13.73 15.37 3.50
N SER A 23 -13.07 15.10 2.37
CA SER A 23 -11.64 15.25 2.12
C SER A 23 -10.71 14.05 2.38
N TYR A 24 -10.81 13.07 1.48
CA TYR A 24 -9.65 12.27 1.06
C TYR A 24 -8.48 13.17 0.59
N ARG A 25 -8.78 14.35 0.04
CA ARG A 25 -7.82 15.33 -0.50
C ARG A 25 -7.09 16.22 0.52
N GLU A 26 -7.70 16.58 1.65
CA GLU A 26 -7.12 17.62 2.53
C GLU A 26 -6.30 17.07 3.70
N ASN A 27 -6.41 15.77 3.99
CA ASN A 27 -5.80 15.22 5.21
C ASN A 27 -4.61 14.27 4.99
N GLY A 28 -4.25 13.98 3.74
CA GLY A 28 -3.04 13.25 3.36
C GLY A 28 -2.80 11.90 4.05
N PHE A 29 -1.66 11.31 3.71
CA PHE A 29 -1.15 10.13 4.39
C PHE A 29 -0.49 10.52 5.72
N SER A 30 -0.82 9.81 6.81
CA SER A 30 -0.12 9.96 8.08
C SER A 30 1.07 9.01 8.14
N PHE A 31 2.25 9.56 8.42
CA PHE A 31 3.50 8.82 8.56
C PHE A 31 4.08 8.94 9.98
N THR A 32 3.22 9.05 11.00
CA THR A 32 3.69 8.95 12.39
C THR A 32 4.18 7.52 12.66
N PRO A 33 5.08 7.30 13.63
CA PRO A 33 5.56 5.97 13.98
C PRO A 33 4.43 4.96 14.19
N GLU A 34 3.36 5.35 14.88
CA GLU A 34 2.22 4.48 15.17
C GLU A 34 1.48 4.06 13.90
N ARG A 35 1.32 4.98 12.93
CA ARG A 35 0.67 4.69 11.65
C ARG A 35 1.57 3.87 10.71
N ILE A 36 2.89 4.03 10.82
CA ILE A 36 3.85 3.18 10.11
C ILE A 36 3.77 1.74 10.63
N ASP A 37 3.72 1.56 11.95
CA ASP A 37 3.59 0.24 12.57
C ASP A 37 2.25 -0.44 12.22
N GLU A 38 1.15 0.32 12.25
CA GLU A 38 -0.17 -0.16 11.86
C GLU A 38 -0.20 -0.58 10.38
N PHE A 39 0.40 0.21 9.49
CA PHE A 39 0.56 -0.13 8.08
C PHE A 39 1.33 -1.45 7.90
N LEU A 40 2.49 -1.59 8.55
CA LEU A 40 3.29 -2.81 8.47
C LEU A 40 2.55 -4.03 9.04
N ALA A 41 1.76 -3.85 10.11
CA ALA A 41 0.92 -4.90 10.65
C ALA A 41 -0.14 -5.37 9.64
N GLY A 42 -0.81 -4.44 8.96
CA GLY A 42 -1.77 -4.76 7.90
C GLY A 42 -1.14 -5.54 6.73
N VAL A 43 0.01 -5.08 6.24
CA VAL A 43 0.77 -5.78 5.17
C VAL A 43 1.14 -7.19 5.62
N ARG A 44 1.59 -7.36 6.87
CA ARG A 44 1.93 -8.68 7.44
C ARG A 44 0.72 -9.60 7.50
N SER A 45 -0.43 -9.13 7.97
CA SER A 45 -1.64 -9.95 8.05
C SER A 45 -2.09 -10.49 6.69
N VAL A 46 -2.02 -9.67 5.64
CA VAL A 46 -2.32 -10.11 4.26
C VAL A 46 -1.30 -11.14 3.77
N ALA A 47 0.00 -10.86 3.96
CA ALA A 47 1.07 -11.77 3.57
C ALA A 47 0.93 -13.14 4.26
N GLU A 48 0.66 -13.17 5.57
CA GLU A 48 0.46 -14.41 6.34
C GLU A 48 -0.73 -15.21 5.83
N ALA A 49 -1.85 -14.56 5.48
CA ALA A 49 -3.01 -15.24 4.92
C ALA A 49 -2.70 -15.94 3.58
N HIS A 50 -1.86 -15.33 2.75
CA HIS A 50 -1.40 -15.90 1.49
C HIS A 50 -0.42 -17.05 1.69
N LEU A 51 0.53 -16.92 2.62
CA LEU A 51 1.47 -17.99 2.96
C LEU A 51 0.76 -19.23 3.49
N GLN A 52 -0.22 -19.06 4.38
CA GLN A 52 -1.01 -20.17 4.94
C GLN A 52 -1.78 -20.99 3.89
N ARG A 53 -2.07 -20.37 2.74
CA ARG A 53 -2.84 -20.97 1.64
C ARG A 53 -1.99 -21.31 0.42
N GLU A 54 -0.68 -21.08 0.49
CA GLU A 54 0.25 -21.20 -0.64
C GLU A 54 -0.24 -20.44 -1.89
N ALA A 55 -0.91 -19.30 -1.68
CA ALA A 55 -1.59 -18.56 -2.73
C ALA A 55 -0.74 -17.37 -3.18
N PRO A 56 -0.43 -17.22 -4.49
CA PRO A 56 0.29 -16.06 -4.99
C PRO A 56 -0.54 -14.78 -4.89
N VAL A 57 0.14 -13.63 -4.82
CA VAL A 57 -0.48 -12.31 -4.71
C VAL A 57 0.42 -11.21 -5.25
N SER A 58 -0.19 -10.18 -5.84
CA SER A 58 0.50 -8.95 -6.24
C SER A 58 0.21 -7.82 -5.25
N PHE A 59 1.26 -7.14 -4.79
CA PHE A 59 1.17 -5.95 -3.96
C PHE A 59 1.52 -4.73 -4.80
N PHE A 60 0.55 -3.84 -5.01
CA PHE A 60 0.75 -2.56 -5.68
C PHE A 60 1.24 -1.54 -4.64
N LEU A 61 2.55 -1.40 -4.51
CA LEU A 61 3.20 -0.62 -3.45
C LEU A 61 3.43 0.83 -3.86
N VAL A 62 2.94 1.76 -3.04
CA VAL A 62 3.28 3.18 -3.13
C VAL A 62 4.75 3.37 -2.73
N ALA A 63 5.60 3.80 -3.67
CA ALA A 63 7.05 3.73 -3.53
C ALA A 63 7.62 4.63 -2.41
N LYS A 64 6.90 5.66 -1.95
CA LYS A 64 7.30 6.46 -0.77
C LYS A 64 7.49 5.60 0.48
N TRP A 65 6.75 4.49 0.64
CA TRP A 65 6.93 3.58 1.77
C TRP A 65 8.28 2.89 1.79
N LEU A 66 8.95 2.72 0.65
CA LEU A 66 10.30 2.17 0.63
C LEU A 66 11.31 3.07 1.35
N LYS A 67 11.09 4.39 1.33
CA LYS A 67 11.92 5.36 2.07
C LYS A 67 11.61 5.38 3.57
N ILE A 68 10.39 5.01 3.96
CA ILE A 68 9.88 5.14 5.34
C ILE A 68 10.03 3.83 6.11
N ALA A 69 9.63 2.72 5.48
CA ALA A 69 9.48 1.41 6.11
C ALA A 69 10.19 0.28 5.32
N GLY A 70 11.13 0.63 4.44
CA GLY A 70 11.80 -0.31 3.53
C GLY A 70 12.30 -1.62 4.17
N PRO A 71 13.04 -1.58 5.30
CA PRO A 71 13.47 -2.79 5.99
C PRO A 71 12.31 -3.69 6.47
N GLY A 72 11.24 -3.08 6.99
CA GLY A 72 10.04 -3.79 7.44
C GLY A 72 9.25 -4.39 6.28
N LEU A 73 9.12 -3.66 5.17
CA LEU A 73 8.50 -4.18 3.96
C LEU A 73 9.30 -5.33 3.36
N ARG A 74 10.64 -5.23 3.32
CA ARG A 74 11.49 -6.30 2.81
C ARG A 74 11.37 -7.58 3.63
N SER A 75 11.25 -7.49 4.96
CA SER A 75 11.11 -8.67 5.82
C SER A 75 9.77 -9.39 5.65
N VAL A 76 8.73 -8.69 5.19
CA VAL A 76 7.40 -9.26 4.95
C VAL A 76 7.22 -9.70 3.50
N LEU A 77 7.58 -8.84 2.54
CA LEU A 77 7.26 -9.00 1.12
C LEU A 77 8.36 -9.70 0.31
N GLY A 78 9.52 -10.00 0.90
CA GLY A 78 10.65 -10.64 0.21
C GLY A 78 10.47 -12.12 -0.13
N HIS A 79 9.23 -12.62 -0.25
CA HIS A 79 8.92 -14.03 -0.48
C HIS A 79 8.60 -14.32 -1.96
N PRO A 80 9.03 -15.46 -2.55
CA PRO A 80 8.81 -15.76 -3.98
C PRO A 80 7.35 -15.88 -4.44
N LEU A 81 6.41 -16.07 -3.52
CA LEU A 81 4.97 -16.08 -3.83
C LEU A 81 4.38 -14.69 -4.04
N PHE A 82 5.14 -13.65 -3.72
CA PHE A 82 4.68 -12.27 -3.77
C PHE A 82 5.31 -11.55 -4.96
N ASP A 83 4.43 -10.93 -5.74
CA ASP A 83 4.81 -10.02 -6.80
C ASP A 83 4.67 -8.58 -6.30
N ILE A 84 5.68 -7.74 -6.51
CA ILE A 84 5.67 -6.35 -6.05
C ILE A 84 5.61 -5.45 -7.26
N GLN A 85 4.49 -4.74 -7.40
CA GLN A 85 4.22 -3.82 -8.49
C GLN A 85 4.30 -2.37 -8.00
N CYS A 86 4.64 -1.46 -8.91
CA CYS A 86 4.68 -0.04 -8.59
C CYS A 86 3.26 0.54 -8.58
N HIS A 87 2.94 1.30 -7.54
CA HIS A 87 1.68 2.02 -7.43
C HIS A 87 1.90 3.52 -7.27
N THR A 88 2.75 4.07 -8.14
CA THR A 88 3.25 5.45 -8.11
C THR A 88 4.09 5.78 -6.87
N PHE A 89 4.57 7.02 -6.76
CA PHE A 89 5.39 7.43 -5.62
C PHE A 89 4.57 7.83 -4.38
N THR A 90 3.52 8.63 -4.56
CA THR A 90 2.67 9.19 -3.49
C THR A 90 1.18 8.97 -3.72
N HIS A 91 0.81 8.07 -4.62
CA HIS A 91 -0.59 7.82 -5.01
C HIS A 91 -1.36 9.08 -5.45
N PRO A 92 -0.83 9.89 -6.39
CA PRO A 92 -1.55 11.06 -6.89
C PRO A 92 -2.75 10.64 -7.75
N ASP A 93 -3.81 11.44 -7.72
CA ASP A 93 -4.97 11.30 -8.61
C ASP A 93 -4.60 11.80 -10.02
N LEU A 94 -4.45 10.88 -10.97
CA LEU A 94 -4.04 11.21 -12.34
C LEU A 94 -4.97 12.22 -13.03
N ILE A 95 -6.28 12.18 -12.74
CA ILE A 95 -7.25 13.11 -13.35
C ILE A 95 -7.12 14.51 -12.74
N GLY A 96 -6.67 14.59 -11.49
CA GLY A 96 -6.51 15.83 -10.74
C GLY A 96 -5.12 16.45 -10.82
N LEU A 97 -4.13 15.76 -11.39
CA LEU A 97 -2.78 16.30 -11.58
C LEU A 97 -2.83 17.48 -12.56
N ASP A 98 -2.52 18.68 -12.07
CA ASP A 98 -2.28 19.83 -12.94
C ASP A 98 -0.91 19.73 -13.63
N GLU A 99 -0.71 20.46 -14.73
CA GLU A 99 0.56 20.45 -15.46
C GLU A 99 1.75 20.99 -14.64
N ALA A 100 1.51 21.67 -13.50
CA ALA A 100 2.55 22.22 -12.64
C ALA A 100 3.08 21.19 -11.62
N GLU A 101 2.28 20.20 -11.22
CA GLU A 101 2.70 19.08 -10.35
C GLU A 101 3.44 17.96 -11.09
N ALA A 102 3.46 18.00 -12.43
CA ALA A 102 4.12 17.01 -13.30
C ALA A 102 5.62 17.28 -13.58
N ALA A 103 6.17 18.41 -13.11
CA ALA A 103 7.54 18.87 -13.36
C ALA A 103 8.47 18.69 -12.14
#